data_AF-A0A1H8QBV7-F1
#
_entry.id   AF-A0A1H8QBV7-F1
#
_cell.length_a   1.000
_cell.length_b   1.000
_cell.length_c   1.000
_cell.angle_alpha   90.00
_cell.angle_beta   90.00
_cell.angle_gamma   90.00
#
_symmetry.space_group_name_H-M   'P 1'
#
loop_
_entity.id
_entity.type
_entity.pdbx_description
1 polymer ?
#
loop_
_entity_poly.entity_id
_entity_poly.type
_entity_poly.pdbx_seq_one_letter_code
_entity_poly.pdbx_strand_id
1 'polypeptide(L)' 'MEMFDKAKTWILKITELGLLLVALAIVLQMLFGTAVPFLGGDVVGNLLKLLAALGSNGVVGLVAIAIILYLFNRK' A
#
# COMPACT_ATOMS: atom_id res chain seq x y z
N MET A 1 -21.22 -14.49 -12.00
CA MET A 1 -21.32 -13.09 -11.53
C MET A 1 -21.18 -13.04 -10.01
N GLU A 2 -22.10 -13.60 -9.21
CA GLU A 2 -22.05 -13.52 -7.74
C GLU A 2 -20.72 -13.95 -7.08
N MET A 3 -20.12 -15.06 -7.52
CA MET A 3 -18.88 -15.56 -6.88
C MET A 3 -17.68 -14.63 -7.10
N PHE A 4 -17.63 -13.96 -8.26
CA PHE A 4 -16.58 -13.00 -8.59
C PHE A 4 -16.75 -11.71 -7.78
N ASP A 5 -17.98 -11.21 -7.66
CA ASP A 5 -18.28 -10.01 -6.87
C ASP A 5 -17.99 -10.23 -5.37
N LYS A 6 -18.29 -11.44 -4.87
CA LYS A 6 -17.96 -11.84 -3.51
C LYS A 6 -16.45 -11.90 -3.29
N ALA A 7 -15.70 -12.50 -4.21
CA ALA A 7 -14.24 -12.55 -4.14
C ALA A 7 -13.61 -11.14 -4.17
N LYS A 8 -14.09 -10.26 -5.06
CA LYS A 8 -13.67 -8.86 -5.13
C LYS A 8 -13.92 -8.13 -3.80
N THR A 9 -15.10 -8.32 -3.21
CA THR A 9 -15.45 -7.73 -1.91
C THR A 9 -14.52 -8.21 -0.80
N TRP A 10 -14.16 -9.50 -0.78
CA TRP A 10 -13.22 -10.04 0.20
C TRP A 10 -11.82 -9.43 0.06
N ILE A 11 -11.30 -9.33 -1.17
CA ILE A 11 -9.98 -8.74 -1.43
C ILE A 11 -9.95 -7.28 -0.97
N LEU A 12 -11.01 -6.51 -1.27
CA LEU A 12 -11.12 -5.12 -0.82
C LEU A 12 -11.06 -5.02 0.71
N LYS A 13 -11.88 -5.80 1.42
CA LYS A 13 -11.91 -5.78 2.89
C LYS A 13 -10.58 -6.20 3.53
N ILE A 14 -9.92 -7.22 2.98
CA ILE A 14 -8.61 -7.66 3.48
C ILE A 14 -7.55 -6.58 3.22
N THR A 15 -7.61 -5.91 2.07
CA THR A 15 -6.70 -4.81 1.72
C THR A 15 -6.91 -3.60 2.64
N GLU A 16 -8.16 -3.22 2.91
CA GLU A 16 -8.50 -2.17 3.88
C GLU A 16 -7.95 -2.50 5.27
N LEU A 17 -8.14 -3.73 5.74
CA LEU A 17 -7.59 -4.17 7.02
C LEU A 17 -6.06 -4.14 7.02
N GLY A 18 -5.42 -4.60 5.94
CA GLY A 18 -3.96 -4.55 5.78
C GLY A 18 -3.43 -3.12 5.80
N LEU A 19 -4.11 -2.17 5.15
CA LEU A 19 -3.76 -0.75 5.17
C LEU A 19 -3.81 -0.15 6.58
N LEU A 20 -4.83 -0.49 7.37
CA LEU A 20 -4.91 -0.07 8.77
C LEU A 20 -3.75 -0.62 9.60
N LEU A 21 -3.37 -1.89 9.37
CA LEU A 21 -2.23 -2.50 10.04
C LEU A 21 -0.90 -1.84 9.65
N VAL A 22 -0.72 -1.47 8.37
CA VAL A 22 0.45 -0.72 7.91
C VAL A 22 0.52 0.66 8.58
N ALA A 23 -0.60 1.37 8.69
CA ALA A 23 -0.65 2.66 9.38
C ALA A 23 -0.24 2.53 10.86
N LEU A 24 -0.77 1.51 11.56
CA LEU A 24 -0.38 1.21 12.93
C LEU A 24 1.12 0.87 13.05
N ALA A 25 1.64 0.06 12.12
CA ALA A 25 3.04 -0.32 12.10
C ALA A 25 3.98 0.89 11.96
N ILE A 26 3.63 1.85 11.10
CA ILE A 26 4.36 3.10 10.92
C ILE A 26 4.42 3.90 12.22
N VAL A 27 3.27 4.06 12.91
CA VAL A 27 3.22 4.79 14.19
C VAL A 27 4.10 4.11 15.23
N LEU A 28 3.98 2.80 15.38
CA LEU A 28 4.76 2.04 16.36
C LEU A 28 6.26 2.10 16.09
N GLN A 29 6.69 2.00 14.83
CA GLN A 29 8.11 2.13 14.49
C GLN A 29 8.63 3.55 14.68
N MET A 30 7.79 4.57 14.51
CA MET A 30 8.16 5.95 14.80
C MET A 30 8.36 6.19 16.31
N LEU A 31 7.58 5.50 17.16
CA LEU A 31 7.66 5.63 18.62
C LEU A 31 8.79 4.79 19.23
N PHE A 32 8.94 3.55 18.78
CA PHE A 32 9.84 2.56 19.40
C PHE A 32 11.07 2.20 18.55
N GLY A 33 11.20 2.78 17.34
CA GLY A 33 12.26 2.46 16.39
C GLY A 33 12.01 1.14 15.63
N THR A 34 13.06 0.60 15.01
CA THR A 34 12.96 -0.57 14.11
C THR A 34 12.66 -1.89 14.83
N ALA A 35 12.87 -1.97 16.14
CA ALA A 35 12.73 -3.19 16.94
C ALA A 35 11.33 -3.35 17.54
N VAL A 36 10.29 -3.39 16.71
CA VAL A 36 8.93 -3.71 17.17
C VAL A 36 8.71 -5.22 17.12
N PRO A 37 8.48 -5.92 18.26
CA PRO A 37 8.57 -7.39 18.37
C PRO A 37 7.64 -8.21 17.45
N PHE A 38 6.56 -7.60 16.95
CA PHE A 38 5.55 -8.27 16.10
C PHE A 38 5.53 -7.79 14.65
N LEU A 39 6.32 -6.77 14.29
CA LEU A 39 6.31 -6.21 12.94
C LEU A 39 7.31 -6.90 11.98
N GLY A 40 8.19 -7.77 12.49
CA GLY A 40 9.05 -8.67 11.69
C GLY A 40 10.02 -8.02 10.71
N GLY A 41 9.95 -6.71 10.49
CA GLY A 41 10.71 -5.97 9.49
C GLY A 41 10.51 -4.46 9.59
N ASP A 42 11.20 -3.73 8.71
CA ASP A 42 11.23 -2.26 8.67
C ASP A 42 10.18 -1.70 7.70
N VAL A 43 8.98 -1.40 8.22
CA VAL A 43 7.83 -0.90 7.43
C VAL A 43 8.09 0.53 6.97
N VAL A 44 8.61 1.39 7.85
CA VAL A 44 8.95 2.77 7.51
C VAL A 44 10.06 2.81 6.46
N GLY A 45 11.12 2.01 6.61
CA GLY A 45 12.20 1.93 5.63
C GLY A 45 11.74 1.39 4.27
N ASN A 46 10.85 0.39 4.25
CA ASN A 46 10.25 -0.09 3.00
C ASN A 46 9.40 0.99 2.31
N LEU A 47 8.64 1.76 3.08
CA LEU A 47 7.88 2.90 2.55
C LEU A 47 8.82 3.97 1.97
N LEU A 48 9.87 4.35 2.69
CA LEU A 48 10.85 5.34 2.22
C LEU A 48 11.57 4.89 0.94
N LYS A 49 11.92 3.59 0.83
CA LYS A 49 12.50 3.02 -0.39
C LYS A 49 11.54 3.12 -1.57
N LEU A 50 10.25 2.82 -1.36
CA LEU A 50 9.23 2.97 -2.38
C LEU A 50 9.11 4.45 -2.81
N LEU A 51 9.02 5.38 -1.85
CA LEU A 51 8.94 6.81 -2.14
C LEU A 51 10.18 7.32 -2.89
N ALA A 52 11.37 6.86 -2.53
CA ALA A 52 12.61 7.20 -3.25
C ALA A 52 12.61 6.67 -4.68
N ALA A 53 12.16 5.43 -4.89
CA ALA A 53 12.03 4.84 -6.22
C ALA A 53 11.00 5.58 -7.09
N LEU A 54 9.90 6.04 -6.47
CA LEU A 54 8.90 6.88 -7.13
C LEU A 54 9.44 8.27 -7.43
N GLY A 55 10.18 8.92 -6.52
CA GLY A 55 10.79 10.23 -6.75
C GLY A 55 11.85 10.21 -7.84
N SER A 56 12.69 9.16 -7.87
CA SER A 56 13.70 8.97 -8.92
C SER A 56 13.10 8.75 -10.32
N ASN A 57 11.85 8.25 -10.38
CA ASN A 57 11.12 8.00 -11.61
C ASN A 57 9.84 8.84 -11.68
N GLY A 58 9.82 10.03 -11.05
CA GLY A 58 8.58 10.79 -10.75
C GLY A 58 7.62 10.94 -11.92
N VAL A 59 8.15 11.19 -13.12
CA VAL A 59 7.35 11.31 -14.35
C VAL A 59 6.74 9.97 -14.77
N VAL A 60 7.52 8.88 -14.74
CA VAL A 60 7.03 7.53 -15.08
C VAL A 60 6.00 7.05 -14.06
N GLY A 61 6.19 7.39 -12.77
CA GLY A 61 5.22 7.10 -11.71
C GLY A 61 3.87 7.79 -11.93
N LEU A 62 3.89 9.07 -12.30
CA LEU A 62 2.66 9.82 -12.63
C LEU A 62 1.94 9.24 -13.87
N VAL A 63 2.69 8.81 -14.89
CA VAL A 63 2.11 8.15 -16.08
C VAL A 63 1.45 6.82 -15.70
N ALA A 64 2.08 6.01 -14.83
CA ALA A 64 1.49 4.76 -14.36
C ALA A 64 0.17 4.99 -13.60
N ILE A 65 0.12 5.99 -12.71
CA ILE A 65 -1.12 6.37 -11.99
C ILE A 65 -2.19 6.82 -12.97
N ALA A 66 -1.85 7.65 -13.96
CA ALA A 66 -2.79 8.12 -14.97
C ALA A 66 -3.41 6.95 -15.76
N ILE A 67 -2.61 5.93 -16.13
CA ILE A 67 -3.09 4.72 -16.79
C ILE A 67 -4.01 3.91 -15.87
N ILE A 68 -3.64 3.72 -14.60
CA ILE A 68 -4.46 3.00 -13.63
C ILE A 68 -5.82 3.69 -13.45
N LEU A 69 -5.82 5.02 -13.25
CA LEU A 69 -7.06 5.80 -13.12
C LEU A 69 -7.90 5.74 -14.40
N TYR A 70 -7.27 5.80 -15.57
CA TYR A 70 -7.96 5.62 -16.85
C TYR A 70 -8.63 4.25 -16.94
N LEU A 71 -7.94 3.17 -16.55
CA LEU A 71 -8.50 1.82 -16.56
C LEU A 71 -9.63 1.66 -15.54
N PHE A 72 -9.52 2.26 -14.35
CA PHE A 72 -10.59 2.24 -13.34
C PHE A 72 -11.83 3.06 -13.74
N ASN A 73 -11.63 4.19 -14.43
CA ASN A 73 -12.74 5.01 -14.95
C ASN A 73 -13.33 4.48 -16.26
N ARG A 74 -12.66 3.54 -16.92
CA ARG A 74 -13.19 2.87 -18.10
C ARG A 74 -14.25 1.87 -17.63
N LYS A 75 -15.52 2.29 -17.73
CA LYS A 75 -16.67 1.38 -17.67
C LYS A 75 -16.56 0.29 -18.73
#